data_AF-A0A957FNU0-F1
#
_entry.id   AF-A0A957FNU0-F1
#
_cell.length_a   1.000
_cell.length_b   1.000
_cell.length_c   1.000
_cell.angle_alpha   90.00
_cell.angle_beta   90.00
_cell.angle_gamma   90.00
#
_symmetry.space_group_name_H-M   'P 1'
#
loop_
_entity.id
_entity.type
_entity.pdbx_description
1 polymer ?
#
loop_
_entity_poly.entity_id
_entity_poly.type
_entity_poly.pdbx_seq_one_letter_code
_entity_poly.pdbx_strand_id
1 'polypeptide(L)'
;GFSLVTHTTNTDNQPFTCRTCHVSQESFTFTSSQCSECHAKIEAQFITDHTAQFGTDCLACHDGTGEMANFDHALVWPLEGQHAVQECTTCHVNQVYVGTSGECTACHEEPMIHAGLFGLDCANCHTAVAWQPARLRQHTFPLDHGGEGEIACETCHTATYTQYTCYNCHEHDPAETERKHLEEGISQQELPACATCHPTGREHEAEGEDD
;
A
#
# COMPACT_ATOMS: atom_id res chain seq x y z
N GLY A 1 0.99 -1.68 -28.89
CA GLY A 1 0.96 -2.66 -29.99
C GLY A 1 2.05 -2.30 -31.00
N PHE A 2 2.70 -3.29 -31.60
CA PHE A 2 3.87 -3.10 -32.48
C PHE A 2 3.55 -2.20 -33.70
N SER A 3 4.46 -1.27 -34.01
CA SER A 3 4.34 -0.38 -35.16
C SER A 3 5.71 -0.08 -35.76
N LEU A 4 5.81 -0.15 -37.09
CA LEU A 4 6.99 0.31 -37.84
C LEU A 4 7.16 1.84 -37.82
N VAL A 5 6.19 2.58 -37.25
CA VAL A 5 6.33 4.02 -36.99
C VAL A 5 7.18 4.28 -35.74
N THR A 6 7.14 3.39 -34.74
CA THR A 6 7.87 3.54 -33.48
C THR A 6 9.13 2.67 -33.44
N HIS A 7 9.07 1.43 -33.96
CA HIS A 7 10.22 0.55 -34.10
C HIS A 7 10.75 0.59 -35.54
N THR A 8 11.46 1.66 -35.89
CA THR A 8 11.79 2.01 -37.29
C THR A 8 13.07 1.38 -37.80
N THR A 9 14.02 1.01 -36.92
CA THR A 9 15.37 0.54 -37.29
C THR A 9 15.73 -0.79 -36.62
N ASN A 10 16.51 -1.60 -37.33
CA ASN A 10 17.09 -2.83 -36.79
C ASN A 10 18.38 -2.56 -35.98
N THR A 11 19.02 -3.61 -35.49
CA THR A 11 20.27 -3.54 -34.71
C THR A 11 21.47 -2.96 -35.46
N ASP A 12 21.43 -2.96 -36.80
CA ASP A 12 22.46 -2.36 -37.66
C ASP A 12 22.15 -0.90 -38.00
N ASN A 13 21.18 -0.30 -37.30
CA ASN A 13 20.67 1.04 -37.53
C ASN A 13 20.08 1.25 -38.94
N GLN A 14 19.64 0.17 -39.59
CA GLN A 14 19.01 0.19 -40.90
C GLN A 14 17.48 0.19 -40.76
N PRO A 15 16.76 0.92 -41.62
CA PRO A 15 15.30 0.94 -41.58
C PRO A 15 14.72 -0.43 -41.90
N PHE A 16 13.66 -0.81 -41.20
CA PHE A 16 12.93 -2.04 -41.52
C PHE A 16 12.30 -1.97 -42.92
N THR A 17 12.33 -3.10 -43.61
CA THR A 17 11.57 -3.31 -44.85
C THR A 17 10.55 -4.40 -44.61
N CYS A 18 9.51 -4.49 -45.45
CA CYS A 18 8.53 -5.58 -45.35
C CYS A 18 9.20 -6.96 -45.37
N ARG A 19 10.28 -7.11 -46.16
CA ARG A 19 11.05 -8.35 -46.29
C ARG A 19 11.92 -8.67 -45.07
N THR A 20 12.15 -7.71 -44.18
CA THR A 20 12.92 -7.93 -42.96
C THR A 20 12.21 -8.90 -42.01
N CYS A 21 10.87 -8.88 -41.99
CA CYS A 21 10.06 -9.79 -41.17
C CYS A 21 9.29 -10.82 -42.02
N HIS A 22 8.90 -10.48 -43.26
CA HIS A 22 8.14 -11.37 -44.15
C HIS A 22 9.05 -12.05 -45.17
N VAL A 23 9.81 -13.04 -44.71
CA VAL A 23 10.77 -13.80 -45.53
C VAL A 23 10.10 -14.79 -46.50
N SER A 24 8.88 -15.27 -46.20
CA SER A 24 8.05 -16.06 -47.13
C SER A 24 6.89 -15.22 -47.66
N GLN A 25 6.62 -15.30 -48.97
CA GLN A 25 5.69 -14.40 -49.69
C GLN A 25 4.20 -14.72 -49.48
N GLU A 26 3.88 -15.68 -48.61
CA GLU A 26 2.54 -16.28 -48.52
C GLU A 26 1.66 -15.62 -47.45
N SER A 27 2.24 -14.84 -46.52
CA SER A 27 1.45 -14.15 -45.48
C SER A 27 2.18 -12.93 -44.87
N PHE A 28 1.47 -11.80 -44.81
CA PHE A 28 1.89 -10.58 -44.10
C PHE A 28 1.39 -10.54 -42.64
N THR A 29 1.20 -11.70 -42.02
CA THR A 29 0.80 -11.78 -40.60
C THR A 29 1.99 -11.56 -39.69
N PHE A 30 1.84 -10.64 -38.73
CA PHE A 30 2.78 -10.44 -37.64
C PHE A 30 2.28 -11.18 -36.39
N THR A 31 3.16 -11.93 -35.73
CA THR A 31 2.87 -12.66 -34.48
C THR A 31 3.89 -12.29 -33.41
N SER A 32 3.49 -12.30 -32.14
CA SER A 32 4.39 -11.99 -31.01
C SER A 32 5.63 -12.89 -30.95
N SER A 33 5.55 -14.12 -31.50
CA SER A 33 6.71 -15.02 -31.63
C SER A 33 7.86 -14.44 -32.47
N GLN A 34 7.58 -13.52 -33.40
CA GLN A 34 8.62 -12.88 -34.21
C GLN A 34 9.51 -11.95 -33.37
N CYS A 35 8.99 -11.41 -32.27
CA CYS A 35 9.77 -10.63 -31.31
C CYS A 35 10.87 -11.51 -30.70
N SER A 36 10.52 -12.65 -30.13
CA SER A 36 11.49 -13.55 -29.47
C SER A 36 12.47 -14.15 -30.48
N GLU A 37 12.03 -14.53 -31.68
CA GLU A 37 12.92 -15.06 -32.73
C GLU A 37 13.98 -14.04 -33.19
N CYS A 38 13.60 -12.77 -33.34
CA CYS A 38 14.53 -11.74 -33.77
C CYS A 38 15.45 -11.31 -32.62
N HIS A 39 14.90 -11.01 -31.45
CA HIS A 39 15.67 -10.54 -30.32
C HIS A 39 16.57 -11.63 -29.70
N ALA A 40 16.22 -12.92 -29.83
CA ALA A 40 17.10 -14.00 -29.40
C ALA A 40 18.40 -14.07 -30.22
N LYS A 41 18.45 -13.51 -31.43
CA LYS A 41 19.69 -13.40 -32.22
C LYS A 41 20.62 -12.31 -31.68
N ILE A 42 20.08 -11.37 -30.91
CA ILE A 42 20.82 -10.28 -30.28
C ILE A 42 21.33 -10.77 -28.93
N GLU A 43 20.42 -11.27 -28.09
CA GLU A 43 20.75 -11.72 -26.73
C GLU A 43 19.91 -12.96 -26.34
N ALA A 44 20.36 -14.13 -26.79
CA ALA A 44 19.63 -15.40 -26.65
C ALA A 44 19.31 -15.78 -25.21
N GLN A 45 20.28 -15.60 -24.30
CA GLN A 45 20.12 -15.98 -22.89
C GLN A 45 19.08 -15.10 -22.21
N PHE A 46 19.15 -13.78 -22.41
CA PHE A 46 18.18 -12.84 -21.88
C PHE A 46 16.75 -13.19 -22.34
N ILE A 47 16.53 -13.40 -23.64
CA ILE A 47 15.20 -13.73 -24.15
C ILE A 47 14.68 -15.07 -23.60
N THR A 48 15.56 -16.06 -23.43
CA THR A 48 15.20 -17.35 -22.85
C THR A 48 14.74 -17.19 -21.40
N ASP A 49 15.53 -16.49 -20.58
CA ASP A 49 15.22 -16.28 -19.16
C ASP A 49 14.00 -15.36 -18.97
N HIS A 50 13.88 -14.33 -19.81
CA HIS A 50 12.80 -13.34 -19.74
C HIS A 50 11.46 -13.96 -20.14
N THR A 51 11.40 -14.74 -21.24
CA THR A 51 10.17 -15.40 -21.66
C THR A 51 9.75 -16.55 -20.73
N ALA A 52 10.72 -17.23 -20.08
CA ALA A 52 10.42 -18.22 -19.06
C ALA A 52 9.77 -17.61 -17.80
N GLN A 53 10.15 -16.38 -17.45
CA GLN A 53 9.63 -15.67 -16.26
C GLN A 53 8.33 -14.92 -16.53
N PHE A 54 8.20 -14.25 -17.69
CA PHE A 54 7.11 -13.32 -17.97
C PHE A 54 6.16 -13.77 -19.09
N GLY A 55 6.46 -14.90 -19.75
CA GLY A 55 5.69 -15.40 -20.89
C GLY A 55 6.12 -14.77 -22.22
N THR A 56 5.37 -15.08 -23.28
CA THR A 56 5.72 -14.70 -24.67
C THR A 56 4.88 -13.56 -25.24
N ASP A 57 3.96 -12.99 -24.45
CA ASP A 57 3.18 -11.83 -24.87
C ASP A 57 3.97 -10.53 -24.63
N CYS A 58 4.97 -10.28 -25.48
CA CYS A 58 5.87 -9.13 -25.36
C CYS A 58 5.10 -7.79 -25.33
N LEU A 59 3.96 -7.71 -26.03
CA LEU A 59 3.18 -6.48 -26.17
C LEU A 59 2.25 -6.22 -24.96
N ALA A 60 2.15 -7.16 -24.03
CA ALA A 60 1.49 -6.92 -22.74
C ALA A 60 2.27 -5.89 -21.91
N CYS A 61 3.59 -5.82 -22.10
CA CYS A 61 4.49 -4.96 -21.33
C CYS A 61 5.25 -3.96 -22.18
N HIS A 62 5.63 -4.29 -23.41
CA HIS A 62 6.42 -3.41 -24.28
C HIS A 62 5.56 -2.76 -25.37
N ASP A 63 5.88 -1.52 -25.75
CA ASP A 63 5.23 -0.82 -26.86
C ASP A 63 5.65 -1.33 -28.25
N GLY A 64 6.68 -2.17 -28.31
CA GLY A 64 7.30 -2.68 -29.53
C GLY A 64 8.65 -2.06 -29.87
N THR A 65 9.11 -1.01 -29.16
CA THR A 65 10.47 -0.47 -29.26
C THR A 65 11.40 -1.00 -28.17
N GLY A 66 10.86 -1.73 -27.20
CA GLY A 66 11.55 -2.18 -26.00
C GLY A 66 11.21 -1.31 -24.78
N GLU A 67 10.57 -0.15 -24.99
CA GLU A 67 10.05 0.66 -23.89
C GLU A 67 8.83 -0.02 -23.27
N MET A 68 8.77 0.03 -21.94
CA MET A 68 7.61 -0.47 -21.21
C MET A 68 6.43 0.48 -21.43
N ALA A 69 5.27 -0.05 -21.79
CA ALA A 69 4.07 0.73 -22.01
C ALA A 69 2.81 -0.07 -21.71
N ASN A 70 1.72 0.65 -21.47
CA ASN A 70 0.37 0.10 -21.25
C ASN A 70 0.21 -0.75 -19.98
N PHE A 71 1.18 -0.73 -19.05
CA PHE A 71 0.96 -1.24 -17.70
C PHE A 71 0.24 -0.19 -16.85
N ASP A 72 -0.89 -0.57 -16.27
CA ASP A 72 -1.66 0.28 -15.37
C ASP A 72 -1.31 -0.03 -13.91
N HIS A 73 -0.49 0.82 -13.31
CA HIS A 73 -0.12 0.73 -11.89
C HIS A 73 -1.34 0.78 -10.96
N ALA A 74 -2.46 1.40 -11.36
CA ALA A 74 -3.66 1.48 -10.53
C ALA A 74 -4.28 0.11 -10.24
N LEU A 75 -3.94 -0.93 -11.02
CA LEU A 75 -4.42 -2.30 -10.83
C LEU A 75 -3.66 -3.07 -9.74
N VAL A 76 -2.48 -2.60 -9.33
CA VAL A 76 -1.60 -3.30 -8.37
C VAL A 76 -1.17 -2.41 -7.21
N TRP A 77 -0.59 -1.25 -7.51
CA TRP A 77 -0.09 -0.29 -6.54
C TRP A 77 -0.15 1.11 -7.15
N PRO A 78 -1.18 1.90 -6.82
CA PRO A 78 -1.35 3.23 -7.39
C PRO A 78 -0.15 4.13 -7.13
N LEU A 79 0.42 4.69 -8.19
CA LEU A 79 1.48 5.68 -8.06
C LEU A 79 0.86 7.03 -7.66
N GLU A 80 1.09 7.44 -6.41
CA GLU A 80 0.55 8.68 -5.85
C GLU A 80 1.68 9.62 -5.37
N GLY A 81 1.39 10.92 -5.37
CA GLY A 81 2.32 11.93 -4.85
C GLY A 81 3.71 11.82 -5.46
N GLN A 82 4.73 11.73 -4.60
CA GLN A 82 6.12 11.63 -5.04
C GLN A 82 6.48 10.28 -5.67
N HIS A 83 5.69 9.23 -5.45
CA HIS A 83 5.92 7.94 -6.09
C HIS A 83 5.58 7.98 -7.59
N ALA A 84 4.68 8.88 -8.01
CA ALA A 84 4.29 9.05 -9.41
C ALA A 84 5.35 9.66 -10.32
N VAL A 85 6.40 10.25 -9.75
CA VAL A 85 7.49 10.89 -10.49
C VAL A 85 8.82 10.14 -10.35
N GLN A 86 8.82 8.96 -9.72
CA GLN A 86 10.02 8.15 -9.61
C GLN A 86 10.31 7.41 -10.93
N GLU A 87 11.59 7.24 -11.21
CA GLU A 87 12.05 6.33 -12.26
C GLU A 87 11.65 4.89 -11.93
N CYS A 88 11.32 4.09 -12.95
CA CYS A 88 10.87 2.70 -12.79
C CYS A 88 11.86 1.88 -11.95
N THR A 89 13.16 2.12 -12.14
CA THR A 89 14.26 1.39 -11.49
C THR A 89 14.42 1.71 -10.02
N THR A 90 13.80 2.78 -9.51
CA THR A 90 13.77 3.10 -8.07
C THR A 90 13.03 2.02 -7.29
N CYS A 91 11.89 1.55 -7.82
CA CYS A 91 11.10 0.49 -7.20
C CYS A 91 11.44 -0.89 -7.79
N HIS A 92 11.59 -0.98 -9.11
CA HIS A 92 11.91 -2.20 -9.84
C HIS A 92 13.42 -2.41 -9.95
N VAL A 93 14.07 -2.58 -8.80
CA VAL A 93 15.51 -2.79 -8.68
C VAL A 93 15.92 -4.00 -9.51
N ASN A 94 17.02 -3.87 -10.26
CA ASN A 94 17.51 -4.88 -11.21
C ASN A 94 16.48 -5.29 -12.28
N GLN A 95 15.54 -4.41 -12.62
CA GLN A 95 14.49 -4.66 -13.63
C GLN A 95 13.56 -5.82 -13.25
N VAL A 96 13.37 -6.07 -11.96
CA VAL A 96 12.40 -7.03 -11.44
C VAL A 96 11.05 -6.33 -11.28
N TYR A 97 10.11 -6.62 -12.17
CA TYR A 97 8.78 -5.99 -12.21
C TYR A 97 7.67 -6.79 -11.52
N VAL A 98 7.84 -8.11 -11.41
CA VAL A 98 6.88 -9.00 -10.76
C VAL A 98 7.33 -9.27 -9.33
N GLY A 99 6.40 -9.16 -8.38
CA GLY A 99 6.67 -9.42 -6.96
C GLY A 99 7.41 -8.29 -6.24
N THR A 100 7.58 -7.12 -6.87
CA THR A 100 8.05 -5.91 -6.19
C THR A 100 7.09 -5.58 -5.05
N SER A 101 7.63 -5.43 -3.84
CA SER A 101 6.83 -5.18 -2.65
C SER A 101 6.22 -3.78 -2.68
N GLY A 102 4.92 -3.69 -2.37
CA GLY A 102 4.23 -2.42 -2.12
C GLY A 102 4.28 -1.99 -0.65
N GLU A 103 4.97 -2.75 0.21
CA GLU A 103 5.10 -2.46 1.64
C GLU A 103 5.97 -1.22 1.85
N CYS A 104 5.51 -0.31 2.71
CA CYS A 104 6.22 0.94 3.01
C CYS A 104 7.66 0.67 3.50
N THR A 105 7.82 -0.38 4.31
CA THR A 105 9.09 -0.78 4.93
C THR A 105 10.11 -1.37 3.96
N ALA A 106 9.69 -1.70 2.73
CA ALA A 106 10.62 -2.14 1.70
C ALA A 106 11.56 -1.03 1.22
N CYS A 107 11.15 0.24 1.38
CA CYS A 107 11.93 1.42 0.98
C CYS A 107 12.13 2.42 2.12
N HIS A 108 11.17 2.55 3.02
CA HIS A 108 11.20 3.51 4.13
C HIS A 108 11.48 2.81 5.45
N GLU A 109 12.61 3.12 6.06
CA GLU A 109 12.95 2.61 7.39
C GLU A 109 12.06 3.24 8.47
N GLU A 110 11.65 2.40 9.42
CA GLU A 110 10.92 2.86 10.61
C GLU A 110 11.82 3.80 11.42
N PRO A 111 11.42 5.07 11.65
CA PRO A 111 12.26 6.00 12.38
C PRO A 111 12.33 5.59 13.86
N MET A 112 13.48 5.82 14.49
CA MET A 112 13.70 5.48 15.90
C MET A 112 12.67 6.09 16.87
N ILE A 113 12.07 7.22 16.50
CA ILE A 113 11.00 7.87 17.28
C ILE A 113 9.73 7.02 17.37
N HIS A 114 9.50 6.10 16.44
CA HIS A 114 8.35 5.18 16.46
C HIS A 114 8.68 3.81 17.07
N ALA A 115 9.96 3.52 17.32
CA ALA A 115 10.40 2.20 17.75
C ALA A 115 9.72 1.78 19.06
N GLY A 116 8.97 0.67 19.02
CA GLY A 116 8.20 0.17 20.15
C GLY A 116 6.86 0.89 20.41
N LEU A 117 6.54 1.94 19.64
CA LEU A 117 5.36 2.77 19.85
C LEU A 117 4.24 2.58 18.84
N PHE A 118 4.53 2.36 17.54
CA PHE A 118 3.49 2.38 16.48
C PHE A 118 3.49 1.15 15.53
N GLY A 119 4.45 0.23 15.65
CA GLY A 119 4.54 -0.93 14.75
C GLY A 119 5.02 -0.55 13.35
N LEU A 120 4.70 -1.38 12.34
CA LEU A 120 5.12 -1.20 10.94
C LEU A 120 3.95 -0.95 9.97
N ASP A 121 2.74 -0.76 10.49
CA ASP A 121 1.57 -0.44 9.67
C ASP A 121 1.51 1.08 9.43
N CYS A 122 2.43 1.56 8.59
CA CYS A 122 2.62 2.98 8.33
C CYS A 122 1.35 3.63 7.74
N ALA A 123 0.53 2.86 7.01
CA ALA A 123 -0.66 3.35 6.32
C ALA A 123 -1.79 3.79 7.26
N ASN A 124 -1.74 3.41 8.54
CA ASN A 124 -2.68 3.91 9.55
C ASN A 124 -2.52 5.42 9.80
N CYS A 125 -1.32 5.95 9.62
CA CYS A 125 -0.99 7.35 9.95
C CYS A 125 -0.51 8.15 8.73
N HIS A 126 0.23 7.51 7.83
CA HIS A 126 0.84 8.11 6.65
C HIS A 126 0.11 7.74 5.37
N THR A 127 0.43 8.44 4.29
CA THR A 127 -0.22 8.27 2.99
C THR A 127 0.84 8.15 1.89
N ALA A 128 0.54 7.42 0.82
CA ALA A 128 1.45 7.34 -0.33
C ALA A 128 1.59 8.68 -1.07
N VAL A 129 0.64 9.61 -0.87
CA VAL A 129 0.69 10.99 -1.41
C VAL A 129 1.76 11.83 -0.68
N ALA A 130 1.76 11.78 0.65
CA ALA A 130 2.67 12.54 1.50
C ALA A 130 2.82 11.91 2.89
N TRP A 131 4.03 12.03 3.46
CA TRP A 131 4.34 11.55 4.81
C TRP A 131 3.82 12.46 5.92
N GLN A 132 3.69 13.77 5.65
CA GLN A 132 3.21 14.76 6.61
C GLN A 132 2.13 15.67 6.00
N PRO A 133 1.13 16.10 6.80
CA PRO A 133 0.91 15.69 8.20
C PRO A 133 0.45 14.23 8.29
N ALA A 134 0.91 13.53 9.33
CA ALA A 134 0.41 12.20 9.67
C ALA A 134 -0.87 12.35 10.49
N ARG A 135 -1.89 11.56 10.17
CA ARG A 135 -3.15 11.53 10.92
C ARG A 135 -3.63 10.10 11.00
N LEU A 136 -4.07 9.69 12.18
CA LEU A 136 -4.68 8.39 12.34
C LEU A 136 -5.97 8.33 11.51
N ARG A 137 -6.01 7.42 10.54
CA ARG A 137 -7.14 7.29 9.60
C ARG A 137 -8.29 6.50 10.17
N GLN A 138 -7.99 5.58 11.07
CA GLN A 138 -8.96 4.71 11.71
C GLN A 138 -8.55 4.49 13.16
N HIS A 139 -9.50 4.71 14.07
CA HIS A 139 -9.38 4.34 15.47
C HIS A 139 -10.61 3.51 15.82
N THR A 140 -10.43 2.42 16.58
CA THR A 140 -11.54 1.55 16.99
C THR A 140 -12.44 2.20 18.03
N PHE A 141 -11.90 3.17 18.77
CA PHE A 141 -12.62 3.98 19.74
C PHE A 141 -12.91 5.39 19.16
N PRO A 142 -14.08 5.98 19.41
CA PRO A 142 -14.39 7.34 18.96
C PRO A 142 -13.42 8.36 19.57
N LEU A 143 -12.76 9.16 18.73
CA LEU A 143 -11.83 10.20 19.22
C LEU A 143 -12.55 11.42 19.80
N ASP A 144 -13.86 11.55 19.58
CA ASP A 144 -14.72 12.57 20.19
C ASP A 144 -15.42 12.09 21.47
N HIS A 145 -14.96 10.97 22.05
CA HIS A 145 -15.47 10.42 23.31
C HIS A 145 -15.45 11.50 24.41
N GLY A 146 -16.59 11.75 25.05
CA GLY A 146 -16.78 12.81 26.05
C GLY A 146 -17.03 14.21 25.48
N GLY A 147 -16.90 14.43 24.16
CA GLY A 147 -17.27 15.69 23.49
C GLY A 147 -16.24 16.83 23.57
N GLU A 148 -15.01 16.55 24.02
CA GLU A 148 -13.95 17.56 24.21
C GLU A 148 -13.16 17.91 22.93
N GLY A 149 -13.49 17.29 21.78
CA GLY A 149 -12.83 17.53 20.50
C GLY A 149 -11.55 16.71 20.31
N GLU A 150 -10.55 17.25 19.58
CA GLU A 150 -9.29 16.55 19.32
C GLU A 150 -8.42 16.51 20.60
N ILE A 151 -8.28 15.33 21.20
CA ILE A 151 -7.37 15.08 22.33
C ILE A 151 -6.05 14.46 21.86
N ALA A 152 -4.97 14.72 22.59
CA ALA A 152 -3.65 14.17 22.28
C ALA A 152 -3.61 12.66 22.57
N CYS A 153 -2.98 11.87 21.70
CA CYS A 153 -2.97 10.40 21.77
C CYS A 153 -2.44 9.87 23.12
N GLU A 154 -1.43 10.55 23.68
CA GLU A 154 -0.81 10.22 24.97
C GLU A 154 -1.76 10.31 26.17
N THR A 155 -2.91 10.95 25.99
CA THR A 155 -3.97 11.02 27.00
C THR A 155 -4.49 9.62 27.32
N CYS A 156 -4.74 8.82 26.28
CA CYS A 156 -5.19 7.43 26.44
C CYS A 156 -4.01 6.47 26.41
N HIS A 157 -3.07 6.67 25.48
CA HIS A 157 -1.96 5.76 25.21
C HIS A 157 -0.69 6.14 25.99
N THR A 158 -0.52 5.57 27.17
CA THR A 158 0.54 5.99 28.12
C THR A 158 1.90 5.33 27.90
N ALA A 159 1.95 4.22 27.15
CA ALA A 159 3.18 3.47 26.92
C ALA A 159 3.38 3.08 25.46
N THR A 160 2.35 2.50 24.83
CA THR A 160 2.34 2.13 23.41
C THR A 160 0.97 2.48 22.83
N TYR A 161 0.85 2.59 21.50
CA TYR A 161 -0.44 2.84 20.85
C TYR A 161 -1.50 1.75 21.05
N THR A 162 -1.12 0.57 21.56
CA THR A 162 -2.05 -0.53 21.85
C THR A 162 -2.45 -0.61 23.32
N GLN A 163 -1.68 0.02 24.21
CA GLN A 163 -2.01 0.12 25.63
C GLN A 163 -2.76 1.41 25.86
N TYR A 164 -3.88 1.34 26.57
CA TYR A 164 -4.68 2.52 26.88
C TYR A 164 -5.23 2.47 28.30
N THR A 165 -5.65 3.63 28.81
CA THR A 165 -6.32 3.75 30.10
C THR A 165 -7.49 4.73 30.03
N CYS A 166 -8.58 4.42 30.72
CA CYS A 166 -9.72 5.31 30.91
C CYS A 166 -9.49 6.27 32.10
N TYR A 167 -8.62 5.88 33.03
CA TYR A 167 -8.39 6.54 34.32
C TYR A 167 -7.57 7.83 34.25
N ASN A 168 -7.15 8.28 33.05
CA ASN A 168 -6.52 9.60 32.92
C ASN A 168 -7.56 10.72 32.83
N CYS A 169 -8.80 10.39 32.42
CA CYS A 169 -9.91 11.34 32.31
C CYS A 169 -11.05 11.01 33.28
N HIS A 170 -11.42 9.73 33.42
CA HIS A 170 -12.43 9.27 34.38
C HIS A 170 -11.77 8.98 35.74
N GLU A 171 -12.57 8.97 36.82
CA GLU A 171 -12.15 8.86 38.23
C GLU A 171 -10.80 8.12 38.42
N HIS A 172 -9.78 8.84 38.91
CA HIS A 172 -8.38 8.36 38.93
C HIS A 172 -8.10 7.24 39.95
N ASP A 173 -9.12 6.81 40.72
CA ASP A 173 -9.05 5.69 41.66
C ASP A 173 -9.83 4.47 41.13
N PRO A 174 -9.13 3.43 40.63
CA PRO A 174 -9.76 2.20 40.17
C PRO A 174 -10.56 1.48 41.26
N ALA A 175 -10.15 1.56 42.53
CA ALA A 175 -10.82 0.87 43.63
C ALA A 175 -12.18 1.52 43.95
N GLU A 176 -12.26 2.84 43.84
CA GLU A 176 -13.52 3.56 44.01
C GLU A 176 -14.48 3.31 42.83
N THR A 177 -13.96 3.29 41.60
CA THR A 177 -14.73 2.94 40.41
C THR A 177 -15.35 1.55 40.55
N GLU A 178 -14.53 0.56 40.93
CA GLU A 178 -14.98 -0.82 41.17
C GLU A 178 -16.05 -0.90 42.26
N ARG A 179 -15.86 -0.20 43.39
CA ARG A 179 -16.83 -0.18 44.49
C ARG A 179 -18.20 0.32 44.04
N LYS A 180 -18.25 1.44 43.29
CA LYS A 180 -19.51 2.01 42.77
C LYS A 180 -20.20 1.08 41.78
N HIS A 181 -19.45 0.48 40.85
CA HIS A 181 -20.02 -0.47 39.88
C HIS A 181 -20.58 -1.73 40.56
N LEU A 182 -19.93 -2.21 41.63
CA LEU A 182 -20.45 -3.32 42.44
C LEU A 182 -21.76 -2.96 43.17
N GLU A 183 -21.91 -1.71 43.62
CA GLU A 183 -23.17 -1.20 44.21
C GLU A 183 -24.32 -1.18 43.20
N GLU A 184 -24.01 -0.99 41.91
CA GLU A 184 -24.97 -1.05 40.79
C GLU A 184 -25.18 -2.47 40.24
N GLY A 185 -24.53 -3.47 40.82
CA GLY A 185 -24.67 -4.89 40.43
C GLY A 185 -23.83 -5.31 39.23
N ILE A 186 -22.89 -4.49 38.77
CA ILE A 186 -21.94 -4.81 37.70
C ILE A 186 -20.76 -5.58 38.31
N SER A 187 -20.44 -6.76 37.76
CA SER A 187 -19.41 -7.62 38.32
C SER A 187 -17.99 -7.20 37.91
N GLN A 188 -16.98 -7.61 38.70
CA GLN A 188 -15.56 -7.40 38.38
C GLN A 188 -15.15 -8.01 37.02
N GLN A 189 -15.89 -9.01 36.53
CA GLN A 189 -15.60 -9.64 35.24
C GLN A 189 -16.07 -8.77 34.06
N GLU A 190 -17.07 -7.92 34.27
CA GLU A 190 -17.66 -7.03 33.25
C GLU A 190 -16.96 -5.67 33.22
N LEU A 191 -16.40 -5.25 34.37
CA LEU A 191 -15.75 -3.95 34.57
C LEU A 191 -14.63 -3.58 33.57
N PRO A 192 -13.77 -4.51 33.09
CA PRO A 192 -12.68 -4.15 32.18
C PRO A 192 -13.15 -3.64 30.80
N ALA A 193 -14.40 -3.89 30.42
CA ALA A 193 -14.93 -3.55 29.11
C ALA A 193 -15.69 -2.21 29.13
N CYS A 194 -15.10 -1.17 29.72
CA CYS A 194 -15.73 0.15 29.97
C CYS A 194 -16.52 0.68 28.77
N ALA A 195 -15.92 0.66 27.57
CA ALA A 195 -16.50 1.18 26.34
C ALA A 195 -17.75 0.42 25.84
N THR A 196 -18.02 -0.78 26.37
CA THR A 196 -19.24 -1.54 26.06
C THR A 196 -20.47 -0.91 26.71
N CYS A 197 -20.31 -0.36 27.92
CA CYS A 197 -21.38 0.29 28.67
C CYS A 197 -21.33 1.82 28.56
N HIS A 198 -20.14 2.39 28.33
CA HIS A 198 -19.91 3.82 28.12
C HIS A 198 -19.36 4.08 26.70
N PRO A 199 -20.17 3.88 25.65
CA PRO A 199 -19.70 4.03 24.27
C PRO A 199 -19.36 5.49 23.92
N THR A 200 -19.98 6.45 24.62
CA THR A 200 -19.93 7.87 24.30
C THR A 200 -19.15 8.68 25.35
N GLY A 201 -19.02 8.16 26.57
CA GLY A 201 -18.17 8.75 27.62
C GLY A 201 -18.76 9.94 28.36
N ARG A 202 -20.03 10.25 28.11
CA ARG A 202 -20.80 11.27 28.78
C ARG A 202 -21.32 10.74 30.11
N GLU A 203 -21.45 11.65 31.05
CA GLU A 203 -22.08 11.37 32.34
C GLU A 203 -23.54 10.91 32.12
N HIS A 204 -24.00 9.98 32.97
CA HIS A 204 -25.37 9.45 32.99
C HIS A 204 -25.82 8.62 31.76
N GLU A 205 -24.93 8.11 30.91
CA GLU A 205 -25.32 7.22 29.78
C GLU A 205 -26.05 5.93 30.18
N ALA A 206 -25.76 5.42 31.38
CA ALA A 206 -26.39 4.20 31.91
C ALA A 206 -27.70 4.48 32.68
N GLU A 207 -27.94 5.74 33.03
CA GLU A 207 -29.22 6.19 33.59
C GLU A 207 -30.09 6.55 32.40
N GLY A 208 -30.87 5.58 31.92
CA GLY A 208 -31.68 5.71 30.71
C GLY A 208 -32.31 7.09 30.57
N GLU A 209 -32.17 7.67 29.37
CA GLU A 209 -32.75 8.95 28.98
C GLU A 209 -34.24 9.01 29.38
N ASP A 210 -34.53 9.69 30.48
CA ASP A 210 -35.85 10.24 30.76
C ASP A 210 -35.94 11.56 29.96
N ASP A 211 -36.18 11.46 28.65
CA ASP A 211 -36.71 12.56 27.81
C ASP A 211 -37.81 12.05 26.86
#